data_AF-A0A383DZ39-F1
#
_entry.id   AF-A0A383DZ39-F1
#
_cell.length_a   1.000
_cell.length_b   1.000
_cell.length_c   1.000
_cell.angle_alpha   90.00
_cell.angle_beta   90.00
_cell.angle_gamma   90.00
#
_symmetry.space_group_name_H-M   'P 1'
#
loop_
_entity.id
_entity.type
_entity.pdbx_description
1 polymer ?
#
loop_
_entity_poly.entity_id
_entity_poly.type
_entity_poly.pdbx_seq_one_letter_code
_entity_poly.pdbx_strand_id
1 'polypeptide(L)'
;PGEIVGGLRSTDEGLTWTAMNVFPYFGVAGYDLTALTNNWVVLTYIVYGIGHDGEFSYNLTISHDEGITWHFGNTSEVYNPRRRIIGRGWPRTVQLDDKTLGTIFYDLDQEQPGGPGIFIVHVPLNEC
;
A
#
# COMPACT_ATOMS: atom_id res chain seq x y z
N PRO A 1 23.92 3.59 -11.82
CA PRO A 1 22.89 3.18 -10.84
C PRO A 1 22.82 4.22 -9.73
N GLY A 2 21.72 4.96 -9.63
CA GLY A 2 21.51 5.86 -8.48
C GLY A 2 21.32 5.04 -7.21
N GLU A 3 21.79 5.54 -6.07
CA GLU A 3 21.48 4.93 -4.78
C GLU A 3 19.95 4.86 -4.63
N ILE A 4 19.42 3.65 -4.50
CA ILE A 4 17.99 3.45 -4.27
C ILE A 4 17.71 3.93 -2.85
N VAL A 5 17.04 5.07 -2.73
CA VAL A 5 16.62 5.60 -1.44
C VAL A 5 15.27 4.97 -1.10
N GLY A 6 15.25 4.08 -0.12
CA GLY A 6 14.06 3.37 0.36
C GLY A 6 13.12 4.27 1.17
N GLY A 7 12.80 5.47 0.69
CA GLY A 7 11.95 6.46 1.36
C GLY A 7 12.65 7.78 1.64
N LEU A 8 11.94 8.88 1.38
CA LEU A 8 12.39 10.24 1.63
C LEU A 8 11.41 10.92 2.57
N ARG A 9 11.91 11.75 3.48
CA ARG A 9 11.08 12.57 4.39
C ARG A 9 11.46 14.03 4.28
N SER A 10 10.45 14.88 4.24
CA SER A 10 10.56 16.32 4.42
C SER A 10 9.85 16.73 5.71
N THR A 11 10.39 17.72 6.41
CA THR A 11 9.77 18.37 7.58
C THR A 11 9.61 19.88 7.38
N ASP A 12 9.75 20.33 6.13
CA ASP A 12 9.78 21.73 5.72
C ASP A 12 8.95 21.95 4.46
N GLU A 13 7.74 21.35 4.44
CA GLU A 13 6.75 21.51 3.36
C GLU A 13 7.27 21.07 1.97
N GLY A 14 8.20 20.11 1.94
CA GLY A 14 8.76 19.56 0.72
C GLY A 14 9.95 20.34 0.16
N LEU A 15 10.47 21.34 0.88
CA LEU A 15 11.62 22.14 0.43
C LEU A 15 12.93 21.35 0.47
N THR A 16 13.14 20.53 1.49
CA THR A 16 14.30 19.63 1.60
C THR A 16 13.86 18.22 1.96
N TRP A 17 14.67 17.24 1.54
CA TRP A 17 14.36 15.82 1.69
C TRP A 17 15.56 15.07 2.26
N THR A 18 15.31 14.26 3.28
CA THR A 18 16.29 13.38 3.90
C THR A 18 15.99 11.93 3.57
N ALA A 19 17.02 11.17 3.20
CA ALA A 19 16.94 9.74 2.99
C ALA A 19 16.64 9.02 4.31
N MET A 20 15.57 8.23 4.34
CA MET A 20 15.13 7.47 5.51
C MET A 20 15.60 6.02 5.46
N ASN A 21 15.65 5.42 4.26
CA ASN A 21 16.02 4.02 4.05
C ASN A 21 15.21 3.02 4.91
N VAL A 22 13.93 3.32 5.15
CA VAL A 22 13.04 2.55 6.03
C VAL A 22 12.21 1.51 5.27
N PHE A 23 12.12 1.62 3.95
CA PHE A 23 11.34 0.73 3.12
C PHE A 23 12.18 -0.42 2.54
N PRO A 24 11.69 -1.67 2.60
CA PRO A 24 12.29 -2.76 1.86
C PRO A 24 12.09 -2.58 0.35
N TYR A 25 12.74 -3.44 -0.43
CA TYR A 25 12.45 -3.54 -1.86
C TYR A 25 11.09 -4.19 -2.06
N PHE A 26 10.17 -3.47 -2.70
CA PHE A 26 8.78 -3.93 -2.90
C PHE A 26 8.46 -4.34 -4.35
N GLY A 27 9.44 -4.39 -5.25
CA GLY A 27 9.22 -4.71 -6.67
C GLY A 27 9.05 -3.47 -7.56
N VAL A 28 8.27 -3.61 -8.65
CA VAL A 28 8.37 -2.75 -9.83
C VAL A 28 7.50 -1.49 -9.75
N ALA A 29 6.33 -1.51 -9.08
CA ALA A 29 5.50 -0.32 -8.87
C ALA A 29 4.31 -0.58 -7.91
N GLY A 30 3.63 0.49 -7.47
CA GLY A 30 2.31 0.38 -6.84
C GLY A 30 2.29 0.60 -5.32
N TYR A 31 2.95 1.66 -4.84
CA TYR A 31 2.91 2.04 -3.42
C TYR A 31 2.06 3.28 -3.25
N ASP A 32 1.39 3.36 -2.10
CA ASP A 32 0.61 4.51 -1.69
C ASP A 32 0.94 4.83 -0.23
N LEU A 33 1.30 6.08 0.02
CA LEU A 33 1.55 6.62 1.36
C LEU A 33 0.45 7.63 1.69
N THR A 34 -0.34 7.33 2.71
CA THR A 34 -1.47 8.16 3.12
C THR A 34 -1.27 8.61 4.56
N ALA A 35 -1.17 9.93 4.76
CA ALA A 35 -1.22 10.51 6.09
C ALA A 35 -2.65 10.48 6.63
N LEU A 36 -2.80 10.01 7.86
CA LEU A 36 -4.07 9.97 8.59
C LEU A 36 -4.23 11.22 9.46
N THR A 37 -5.47 11.49 9.89
CA THR A 37 -5.81 12.67 10.72
C THR A 37 -5.15 12.67 12.10
N ASN A 38 -4.64 11.53 12.55
CA ASN A 38 -3.96 11.34 13.83
C ASN A 38 -2.43 11.26 13.70
N ASN A 39 -1.86 11.78 12.62
CA ASN A 39 -0.42 11.78 12.30
C ASN A 39 0.20 10.39 12.06
N TRP A 40 -0.61 9.35 11.96
CA TRP A 40 -0.14 8.05 11.48
C TRP A 40 0.03 8.10 9.96
N VAL A 41 0.89 7.21 9.44
CA VAL A 41 1.10 7.07 8.00
C VAL A 41 0.83 5.64 7.61
N VAL A 42 -0.05 5.46 6.64
CA VAL A 42 -0.39 4.17 6.05
C VAL A 42 0.46 3.97 4.81
N LEU A 43 1.10 2.82 4.69
CA LEU A 43 1.68 2.33 3.45
C LEU A 43 0.82 1.19 2.93
N THR A 44 0.24 1.38 1.75
CA THR A 44 -0.40 0.31 0.98
C THR A 44 0.52 -0.10 -0.15
N TYR A 45 0.75 -1.40 -0.30
CA TYR A 45 1.71 -1.91 -1.28
C TYR A 45 1.27 -3.23 -1.89
N ILE A 46 1.87 -3.51 -3.04
CA ILE A 46 1.63 -4.73 -3.80
C ILE A 46 2.55 -5.84 -3.31
N VAL A 47 1.99 -7.02 -3.12
CA VAL A 47 2.74 -8.27 -2.95
C VAL A 47 2.78 -8.99 -4.29
N TYR A 48 3.98 -9.17 -4.82
CA TYR A 48 4.22 -9.90 -6.06
C TYR A 48 4.36 -11.40 -5.80
N GLY A 49 3.81 -12.22 -6.69
CA GLY A 49 3.90 -13.67 -6.60
C GLY A 49 5.33 -14.19 -6.80
N ILE A 50 5.77 -15.15 -5.99
CA ILE A 50 7.07 -15.80 -6.16
C ILE A 50 7.06 -16.60 -7.47
N GLY A 51 8.00 -16.32 -8.37
CA GLY A 51 8.14 -17.03 -9.64
C GLY A 51 7.12 -16.66 -10.72
N HIS A 52 6.32 -15.61 -10.50
CA HIS A 52 5.35 -15.11 -11.48
C HIS A 52 5.49 -13.60 -11.66
N ASP A 53 5.52 -13.14 -12.91
CA ASP A 53 5.38 -11.71 -13.23
C ASP A 53 3.94 -11.29 -12.96
N GLY A 54 3.63 -10.82 -11.75
CA GLY A 54 2.30 -10.34 -11.43
C GLY A 54 2.03 -10.04 -9.96
N GLU A 55 1.06 -9.17 -9.76
CA GLU A 55 0.49 -8.77 -8.48
C GLU A 55 -0.42 -9.89 -7.96
N PHE A 56 -0.34 -10.19 -6.67
CA PHE A 56 -1.05 -11.33 -6.09
C PHE A 56 -1.90 -10.95 -4.87
N SER A 57 -1.42 -10.00 -4.06
CA SER A 57 -2.23 -9.38 -3.02
C SER A 57 -1.86 -7.91 -2.81
N TYR A 58 -2.73 -7.21 -2.10
CA TYR A 58 -2.47 -5.87 -1.58
C TYR A 58 -2.43 -5.94 -0.07
N ASN A 59 -1.38 -5.37 0.51
CA ASN A 59 -1.18 -5.34 1.95
C ASN A 59 -1.05 -3.90 2.44
N LEU A 60 -1.33 -3.73 3.72
CA LEU A 60 -1.27 -2.46 4.43
C LEU A 60 -0.41 -2.61 5.67
N THR A 61 0.43 -1.61 5.94
CA THR A 61 1.15 -1.46 7.21
C THR A 61 1.09 -0.01 7.66
N ILE A 62 1.17 0.23 8.97
CA ILE A 62 1.05 1.55 9.57
C ILE A 62 2.33 1.91 10.32
N SER A 63 2.75 3.16 10.14
CA SER A 63 3.63 3.86 11.05
C SER A 63 2.80 4.74 12.00
N HIS A 64 3.04 4.60 13.30
CA HIS A 64 2.40 5.41 14.34
C HIS A 64 3.24 6.63 14.76
N ASP A 65 4.35 6.87 14.08
CA ASP A 65 5.35 7.88 14.41
C ASP A 65 5.79 8.67 13.17
N GLU A 66 4.81 9.12 12.38
CA GLU A 66 5.03 10.00 11.22
C GLU A 66 5.96 9.41 10.13
N GLY A 67 5.94 8.09 9.96
CA GLY A 67 6.72 7.37 8.96
C GLY A 67 8.15 7.04 9.38
N ILE A 68 8.51 7.18 10.66
CA ILE A 68 9.87 6.91 11.16
C ILE A 68 10.12 5.41 11.32
N THR A 69 9.18 4.67 11.93
CA THR A 69 9.27 3.22 12.12
C THR A 69 8.11 2.48 11.44
N TRP A 70 8.40 1.26 10.98
CA TRP A 70 7.49 0.41 10.22
C TRP A 70 7.62 -1.05 10.65
N HIS A 71 6.50 -1.79 10.65
CA HIS A 71 6.45 -3.18 11.08
C HIS A 71 5.92 -4.11 9.97
N PHE A 72 6.77 -4.43 9.00
CA PHE A 72 6.43 -5.32 7.87
C PHE A 72 6.12 -6.78 8.24
N GLY A 73 6.35 -7.17 9.50
CA GLY A 73 5.95 -8.49 10.02
C GLY A 73 4.50 -8.56 10.50
N ASN A 74 3.82 -7.42 10.62
CA ASN A 74 2.43 -7.30 11.05
C ASN A 74 1.68 -6.40 10.05
N THR A 75 1.18 -7.00 8.98
CA THR A 75 0.48 -6.28 7.90
C THR A 75 -0.93 -6.82 7.73
N SER A 76 -1.89 -5.95 7.46
CA SER A 76 -3.25 -6.35 7.09
C SER A 76 -3.29 -6.71 5.61
N GLU A 77 -3.90 -7.84 5.28
CA GLU A 77 -4.23 -8.16 3.89
C GLU A 77 -5.50 -7.39 3.49
N VAL A 78 -5.40 -6.58 2.44
CA VAL A 78 -6.53 -5.81 1.89
C VAL A 78 -7.30 -6.68 0.90
N TYR A 79 -6.60 -7.35 -0.01
CA TYR A 79 -7.21 -8.14 -1.07
C TYR A 79 -6.27 -9.23 -1.56
N ASN A 80 -6.76 -10.46 -1.64
CA ASN A 80 -6.04 -11.61 -2.17
C ASN A 80 -7.02 -12.58 -2.82
N PRO A 81 -7.18 -12.55 -4.16
CA PRO A 81 -8.08 -13.45 -4.86
C PRO A 81 -7.46 -14.84 -5.07
N ARG A 82 -6.27 -15.11 -4.52
CA ARG A 82 -5.49 -16.36 -4.71
C ARG A 82 -5.19 -16.67 -6.18
N ARG A 83 -5.17 -15.63 -7.01
CA ARG A 83 -4.75 -15.62 -8.40
C ARG A 83 -4.04 -14.31 -8.68
N ARG A 84 -3.45 -14.20 -9.88
CA ARG A 84 -2.92 -12.92 -10.35
C ARG A 84 -4.04 -11.88 -10.44
N ILE A 85 -3.76 -10.69 -9.96
CA ILE A 85 -4.61 -9.50 -10.13
C ILE A 85 -4.29 -8.87 -11.48
N ILE A 86 -5.31 -8.61 -12.30
CA ILE A 86 -5.15 -8.19 -13.70
C ILE A 86 -5.33 -6.68 -13.82
N GLY A 87 -4.52 -6.04 -14.68
CA GLY A 87 -4.64 -4.61 -14.99
C GLY A 87 -3.66 -3.69 -14.25
N ARG A 88 -2.80 -4.26 -13.40
CA ARG A 88 -1.94 -3.54 -12.45
C ARG A 88 -2.81 -2.72 -11.50
N GLY A 89 -3.36 -3.32 -10.45
CA GLY A 89 -4.50 -2.73 -9.74
C GLY A 89 -4.23 -1.40 -9.02
N TRP A 90 -2.97 -0.98 -8.84
CA TRP A 90 -2.57 0.33 -8.30
C TRP A 90 -3.38 0.74 -7.06
N PRO A 91 -3.21 0.04 -5.92
CA PRO A 91 -4.02 0.31 -4.74
C PRO A 91 -3.81 1.75 -4.26
N ARG A 92 -4.89 2.39 -3.82
CA ARG A 92 -4.89 3.72 -3.19
C ARG A 92 -5.78 3.69 -1.96
N THR A 93 -5.30 4.23 -0.85
CA THR A 93 -5.97 4.16 0.45
C THR A 93 -6.34 5.55 0.94
N VAL A 94 -7.54 5.68 1.47
CA VAL A 94 -8.06 6.90 2.09
C VAL A 94 -8.64 6.57 3.47
N GLN A 95 -8.50 7.50 4.41
CA GLN A 95 -9.22 7.43 5.67
C GLN A 95 -10.68 7.85 5.43
N LEU A 96 -11.62 6.93 5.65
CA LEU A 96 -13.05 7.21 5.50
C LEU A 96 -13.62 7.84 6.77
N ASP A 97 -13.16 7.37 7.92
CA ASP A 97 -13.51 7.88 9.24
C ASP A 97 -12.41 7.50 10.28
N ASP A 98 -12.66 7.80 11.56
CA ASP A 98 -11.71 7.53 12.65
C ASP A 98 -11.41 6.04 12.90
N LYS A 99 -12.14 5.13 12.25
CA LYS A 99 -12.07 3.68 12.46
C LYS A 99 -11.87 2.89 11.18
N THR A 100 -11.99 3.52 10.01
CA THR A 100 -12.09 2.80 8.74
C THR A 100 -11.20 3.42 7.68
N LEU A 101 -10.38 2.57 7.06
CA LEU A 101 -9.66 2.86 5.83
C LEU A 101 -10.43 2.25 4.65
N GLY A 102 -10.41 2.94 3.51
CA GLY A 102 -10.91 2.42 2.24
C GLY A 102 -9.76 2.32 1.25
N THR A 103 -9.52 1.13 0.70
CA THR A 103 -8.54 0.93 -0.36
C THR A 103 -9.24 0.64 -1.68
N ILE A 104 -9.03 1.50 -2.66
CA ILE A 104 -9.51 1.33 -4.03
C ILE A 104 -8.43 0.69 -4.91
N PHE A 105 -8.82 -0.17 -5.83
CA PHE A 105 -7.94 -0.80 -6.81
C PHE A 105 -8.73 -1.32 -8.02
N TYR A 106 -8.05 -1.60 -9.12
CA TYR A 106 -8.62 -2.30 -10.26
C TYR A 106 -8.32 -3.80 -10.17
N ASP A 107 -9.29 -4.64 -10.51
CA ASP A 107 -9.01 -6.01 -10.96
C ASP A 107 -9.77 -6.23 -12.26
N LEU A 108 -9.04 -6.39 -13.36
CA LEU A 108 -9.60 -6.44 -14.70
C LEU A 108 -9.75 -7.87 -15.24
N ASP A 109 -9.69 -8.87 -14.35
CA ASP A 109 -9.94 -10.25 -14.72
C ASP A 109 -11.38 -10.40 -15.24
N GLN A 110 -11.52 -10.98 -16.44
CA GLN A 110 -12.81 -11.21 -17.10
C GLN A 110 -13.55 -12.40 -16.51
N GLU A 111 -12.83 -13.34 -15.87
CA GLU A 111 -13.37 -14.60 -15.36
C GLU A 111 -13.83 -14.47 -13.90
N GLN A 112 -13.52 -13.37 -13.22
CA GLN A 112 -13.91 -13.18 -11.83
C GLN A 112 -15.43 -12.92 -11.67
N PRO A 113 -16.03 -13.32 -10.54
CA PRO A 113 -17.42 -12.98 -10.24
C PRO A 113 -17.68 -11.48 -10.30
N GLY A 114 -18.70 -11.06 -11.06
CA GLY A 114 -19.01 -9.65 -11.28
C GLY A 114 -18.21 -8.97 -12.41
N GLY A 115 -17.23 -9.67 -13.00
CA GLY A 115 -16.42 -9.18 -14.11
C GLY A 115 -15.35 -8.16 -13.70
N PRO A 116 -14.67 -7.55 -14.68
CA PRO A 116 -13.61 -6.58 -14.45
C PRO A 116 -14.16 -5.29 -13.83
N GLY A 117 -13.43 -4.67 -12.89
CA GLY A 117 -13.92 -3.46 -12.25
C GLY A 117 -12.93 -2.70 -11.38
N ILE A 118 -13.45 -1.61 -10.81
CA ILE A 118 -12.85 -0.89 -9.68
C ILE A 118 -13.54 -1.40 -8.43
N PHE A 119 -12.75 -1.79 -7.45
CA PHE A 119 -13.21 -2.28 -6.17
C PHE A 119 -12.80 -1.33 -5.07
N ILE A 120 -13.57 -1.35 -3.97
CA ILE A 120 -13.19 -0.75 -2.71
C ILE A 120 -13.30 -1.81 -1.62
N VAL A 121 -12.25 -1.94 -0.81
CA VAL A 121 -12.27 -2.76 0.40
C VAL A 121 -12.14 -1.84 1.61
N HIS A 122 -12.99 -2.06 2.61
CA HIS A 122 -12.90 -1.37 3.89
C HIS A 122 -12.07 -2.21 4.86
N VAL A 123 -11.06 -1.59 5.45
CA VAL A 123 -10.18 -2.21 6.45
C VAL A 123 -10.35 -1.46 7.78
N PRO A 124 -10.69 -2.15 8.87
CA PRO A 124 -10.72 -1.52 10.19
C PRO A 124 -9.32 -1.05 10.61
N LEU A 125 -9.22 0.20 11.09
CA LEU A 125 -7.94 0.79 11.48
C LEU A 125 -7.29 0.07 12.68
N ASN A 126 -8.09 -0.61 13.51
CA ASN A 126 -7.61 -1.41 14.63
C ASN A 126 -7.07 -2.79 14.23
N GLU A 127 -7.27 -3.22 12.99
CA GLU A 127 -6.71 -4.45 12.42
C GLU A 127 -5.39 -4.20 11.67
N CYS A 128 -4.89 -2.97 11.73
CA CYS A 128 -3.70 -2.48 11.04
C CYS A 128 -2.51 -2.26 11.98
#